data_AF-A0A520KX43-F1
#
_entry.id   AF-A0A520KX43-F1
#
_cell.length_a   1.000
_cell.length_b   1.000
_cell.length_c   1.000
_cell.angle_alpha   90.00
_cell.angle_beta   90.00
_cell.angle_gamma   90.00
#
_symmetry.space_group_name_H-M   'P 1'
#
loop_
_entity.id
_entity.type
_entity.pdbx_description
1 polymer ?
#
loop_
_entity_poly.entity_id
_entity_poly.type
_entity_poly.pdbx_seq_one_letter_code
_entity_poly.pdbx_strand_id
1 'polypeptide(L)'
;MTKIIAISGKGGTGKTALTAMFIKYLSSVDGRDVLAVDADPDTNLPAALGMKAGKTIGDMKEYMEEKKAEITGDKMLHFEAKVLESLVEGDKYDLLVMGRSEGPGCYCYVNNLLRSTMSNIVENY
;
A
#
# COMPACT_ATOMS: atom_id res chain seq x y z
N MET A 1 4.67 10.18 -16.87
CA MET A 1 4.25 11.10 -15.78
C MET A 1 3.08 10.46 -15.09
N THR A 2 3.31 10.00 -13.87
CA THR A 2 2.33 9.24 -13.09
C THR A 2 1.13 10.11 -12.72
N LYS A 3 -0.07 9.55 -12.78
CA LYS A 3 -1.30 10.23 -12.33
C LYS A 3 -1.75 9.64 -11.01
N ILE A 4 -1.65 10.44 -9.94
CA ILE A 4 -2.12 10.05 -8.61
C ILE A 4 -3.58 10.45 -8.46
N ILE A 5 -4.43 9.49 -8.11
CA ILE A 5 -5.86 9.71 -7.90
C ILE A 5 -6.20 9.28 -6.47
N ALA A 6 -6.61 10.25 -5.64
CA ALA A 6 -7.03 10.01 -4.26
C ALA A 6 -8.56 10.05 -4.16
N ILE A 7 -9.16 9.00 -3.61
CA ILE A 7 -10.61 8.89 -3.37
C ILE A 7 -10.85 8.93 -1.86
N SER A 8 -11.56 9.95 -1.37
CA SER A 8 -11.85 10.16 0.05
C SER A 8 -13.32 10.47 0.31
N GLY A 9 -13.75 10.37 1.56
CA GLY A 9 -15.14 10.64 1.98
C GLY A 9 -15.57 9.84 3.22
N LYS A 10 -16.77 10.11 3.74
CA LYS A 10 -17.30 9.52 4.98
C LYS A 10 -17.47 7.99 4.88
N GLY A 11 -17.51 7.30 6.02
CA GLY A 11 -17.85 5.87 6.08
C GLY A 11 -19.21 5.59 5.44
N GLY A 12 -19.32 4.48 4.71
CA GLY A 12 -20.58 4.04 4.07
C GLY A 12 -20.97 4.72 2.76
N THR A 13 -20.19 5.67 2.23
CA THR A 13 -20.54 6.37 0.97
C THR A 13 -20.21 5.60 -0.31
N GLY A 14 -19.80 4.33 -0.22
CA GLY A 14 -19.50 3.49 -1.37
C GLY A 14 -18.12 3.71 -2.03
N LYS A 15 -17.19 4.39 -1.35
CA LYS A 15 -15.84 4.71 -1.88
C LYS A 15 -15.11 3.49 -2.41
N THR A 16 -15.00 2.44 -1.60
CA THR A 16 -14.29 1.21 -1.98
C THR A 16 -14.88 0.57 -3.23
N ALA A 17 -16.21 0.57 -3.37
CA ALA A 17 -16.88 0.06 -4.57
C ALA A 17 -16.56 0.92 -5.81
N LEU A 18 -16.63 2.24 -5.68
CA LEU A 18 -16.26 3.17 -6.75
C LEU A 18 -14.79 3.00 -7.15
N THR A 19 -13.88 2.94 -6.18
CA THR A 19 -12.44 2.74 -6.38
C THR A 19 -12.19 1.43 -7.13
N ALA A 20 -12.80 0.32 -6.72
CA ALA A 20 -12.64 -0.97 -7.38
C ALA A 20 -13.12 -0.96 -8.84
N MET A 21 -14.28 -0.35 -9.12
CA MET A 21 -14.77 -0.19 -10.50
C MET A 21 -13.83 0.67 -11.34
N PHE A 22 -13.31 1.75 -10.75
CA PHE A 22 -12.43 2.67 -11.44
C PHE A 22 -11.07 2.04 -11.78
N ILE A 23 -10.49 1.26 -10.86
CA ILE A 23 -9.27 0.47 -11.10
C ILE A 23 -9.49 -0.55 -12.21
N LYS A 24 -10.59 -1.32 -12.16
CA LYS A 24 -10.93 -2.30 -13.20
C LYS A 24 -11.10 -1.65 -14.58
N TYR A 25 -11.70 -0.47 -14.63
CA TYR A 25 -11.81 0.30 -15.87
C TYR A 25 -10.44 0.79 -16.36
N LEU A 26 -9.64 1.43 -15.51
CA LEU A 26 -8.33 1.98 -15.89
C LEU A 26 -7.36 0.90 -16.36
N SER A 27 -7.32 -0.24 -15.67
CA SER A 27 -6.49 -1.40 -16.02
C SER A 27 -6.97 -2.15 -17.27
N SER A 28 -8.18 -1.85 -17.78
CA SER A 28 -8.68 -2.40 -19.05
C SER A 28 -8.27 -1.56 -20.27
N VAL A 29 -7.72 -0.36 -20.05
CA VAL A 29 -7.24 0.52 -21.11
C VAL A 29 -5.78 0.19 -21.39
N ASP A 30 -5.46 -0.17 -22.63
CA ASP A 30 -4.11 -0.58 -23.03
C ASP A 30 -3.04 0.45 -22.65
N GLY A 31 -1.88 -0.05 -22.22
CA GLY A 31 -0.70 0.74 -21.88
C GLY A 31 -0.79 1.48 -20.54
N ARG A 32 -1.59 0.98 -19.60
CA ARG A 32 -1.69 1.54 -18.25
C ARG A 32 -1.33 0.52 -17.18
N ASP A 33 -0.22 0.79 -16.50
CA ASP A 33 0.12 0.11 -15.26
C ASP A 33 -0.62 0.81 -14.11
N VAL A 34 -1.31 0.02 -13.27
CA VAL A 34 -2.14 0.56 -12.20
C VAL A 34 -1.67 -0.01 -10.87
N LEU A 35 -1.20 0.88 -10.00
CA LEU A 35 -0.99 0.58 -8.58
C LEU A 35 -2.24 0.97 -7.78
N ALA A 36 -2.93 -0.02 -7.25
CA ALA A 36 -4.01 0.16 -6.30
C ALA A 36 -3.44 0.27 -4.88
N VAL A 37 -3.81 1.32 -4.15
CA VAL A 37 -3.39 1.51 -2.75
C VAL A 37 -4.62 1.54 -1.85
N ASP A 38 -4.79 0.53 -0.99
CA ASP A 38 -5.79 0.55 0.07
C ASP A 38 -5.23 1.29 1.29
N ALA A 39 -5.62 2.57 1.45
CA ALA A 39 -5.19 3.41 2.57
C ALA A 39 -6.09 3.29 3.81
N ASP A 40 -7.00 2.31 3.86
CA ASP A 40 -7.95 2.09 4.95
C ASP A 40 -7.47 0.95 5.88
N PRO A 41 -7.44 1.15 7.22
CA PRO A 41 -7.11 0.06 8.16
C PRO A 41 -8.07 -1.13 8.05
N ASP A 42 -9.35 -0.92 7.70
CA ASP A 42 -10.34 -1.99 7.63
C ASP A 42 -10.16 -2.91 6.39
N THR A 43 -9.28 -2.54 5.45
CA THR A 43 -8.79 -3.40 4.34
C THR A 43 -9.91 -4.07 3.52
N ASN A 44 -10.72 -3.26 2.82
CA ASN A 44 -11.86 -3.76 2.04
C ASN A 44 -11.61 -3.78 0.53
N LEU A 45 -10.59 -3.07 0.03
CA LEU A 45 -10.30 -2.98 -1.39
C LEU A 45 -9.83 -4.31 -2.02
N PRO A 46 -8.99 -5.14 -1.37
CA PRO A 46 -8.55 -6.42 -1.94
C PRO A 46 -9.74 -7.31 -2.32
N ALA A 47 -10.70 -7.45 -1.41
CA ALA A 47 -11.90 -8.25 -1.62
C ALA A 47 -12.76 -7.70 -2.78
N ALA A 48 -12.92 -6.38 -2.88
CA ALA A 48 -13.68 -5.74 -3.96
C ALA A 48 -13.02 -5.92 -5.35
N LEU A 49 -11.69 -6.02 -5.38
CA LEU A 49 -10.92 -6.30 -6.58
C LEU A 49 -10.89 -7.80 -6.93
N GLY A 50 -11.21 -8.68 -5.98
CA GLY A 50 -11.11 -10.13 -6.15
C GLY A 50 -9.70 -10.66 -5.89
N MET A 51 -8.89 -9.90 -5.17
CA MET A 51 -7.54 -10.26 -4.75
C MET A 51 -7.54 -10.70 -3.28
N LYS A 52 -6.50 -11.44 -2.90
CA LYS A 52 -6.21 -11.70 -1.48
C LYS A 52 -5.20 -10.66 -1.01
N ALA A 53 -5.44 -10.09 0.17
CA ALA A 53 -4.42 -9.30 0.84
C ALA A 53 -3.23 -10.21 1.16
N GLY A 54 -2.02 -9.73 0.85
CA GLY A 54 -0.76 -10.33 1.30
C GLY A 54 -0.35 -9.76 2.65
N LYS A 55 0.96 -9.59 2.84
CA LYS A 55 1.49 -8.74 3.92
C LYS A 55 1.04 -7.30 3.69
N THR A 56 0.77 -6.58 4.77
CA THR A 56 0.37 -5.18 4.73
C THR A 56 1.53 -4.26 5.12
N ILE A 57 1.41 -2.98 4.80
CA ILE A 57 2.35 -1.97 5.30
C ILE A 57 2.38 -1.99 6.82
N GLY A 58 1.23 -2.12 7.49
CA GLY A 58 1.10 -2.26 8.94
C GLY A 58 2.00 -3.36 9.50
N ASP A 59 1.95 -4.55 8.90
CA ASP A 59 2.81 -5.68 9.29
C ASP A 59 4.29 -5.33 9.13
N MET A 60 4.65 -4.61 8.06
CA MET A 60 6.04 -4.20 7.83
C MET A 60 6.48 -3.14 8.84
N LYS A 61 5.58 -2.26 9.28
CA LYS A 61 5.87 -1.29 10.34
C LYS A 61 6.16 -1.99 11.66
N GLU A 62 5.34 -2.97 12.03
CA GLU A 62 5.52 -3.74 13.26
C GLU A 62 6.83 -4.51 13.24
N TYR A 63 7.11 -5.20 12.13
CA TYR A 63 8.38 -5.90 11.93
C TYR A 63 9.59 -4.96 12.13
N MET A 64 9.55 -3.75 11.55
CA MET A 64 10.65 -2.78 11.69
C MET A 64 10.85 -2.31 13.12
N GLU A 65 9.78 -2.13 13.89
CA GLU A 65 9.89 -1.66 15.26
C GLU A 65 10.38 -2.79 16.19
N GLU A 66 9.89 -4.02 16.01
CA GLU A 66 10.36 -5.20 16.75
C GLU A 66 11.83 -5.53 16.47
N LYS A 67 12.25 -5.43 15.21
CA LYS A 67 13.61 -5.78 14.75
C LYS A 67 14.57 -4.61 14.69
N LYS A 68 14.18 -3.43 15.19
CA LYS A 68 14.93 -2.18 15.10
C LYS A 68 16.37 -2.22 15.61
N ALA A 69 16.63 -3.05 16.62
CA ALA A 69 17.95 -3.27 17.22
C ALA A 69 18.80 -4.30 16.45
N GLU A 70 18.16 -5.19 15.70
CA GLU A 70 18.81 -6.24 14.90
C GLU A 70 19.13 -5.76 13.48
N ILE A 71 18.39 -4.75 12.97
CA ILE A 71 18.63 -4.17 11.64
C ILE A 71 19.94 -3.37 11.65
N THR A 72 20.97 -3.96 11.05
CA THR A 72 22.25 -3.31 10.77
C THR A 72 22.24 -2.68 9.37
N GLY A 73 22.84 -1.50 9.22
CA GLY A 73 22.93 -0.80 7.94
C GLY A 73 21.80 0.20 7.69
N ASP A 74 21.48 0.46 6.42
CA ASP A 74 20.48 1.45 6.03
C ASP A 74 19.05 0.96 6.32
N LYS A 75 18.44 1.54 7.35
CA LYS A 75 17.07 1.23 7.77
C LYS A 75 16.03 1.61 6.73
N MET A 76 16.30 2.63 5.91
CA MET A 76 15.38 3.05 4.85
C MET A 76 15.36 2.00 3.74
N LEU A 77 16.53 1.55 3.29
CA LEU A 77 16.63 0.49 2.29
C LEU A 77 15.97 -0.82 2.77
N HIS A 78 16.15 -1.17 4.04
CA HIS A 78 15.50 -2.35 4.61
C HIS A 78 13.97 -2.21 4.63
N PHE A 79 13.46 -1.03 4.99
CA PHE A 79 12.03 -0.77 4.98
C PHE A 79 11.46 -0.78 3.56
N GLU A 80 12.14 -0.17 2.60
CA GLU A 80 11.75 -0.20 1.19
C GLU A 80 11.62 -1.63 0.68
N ALA A 81 12.61 -2.48 0.95
CA ALA A 81 12.55 -3.90 0.60
C ALA A 81 11.33 -4.60 1.22
N LYS A 82 11.00 -4.30 2.48
CA LYS A 82 9.82 -4.84 3.15
C LYS A 82 8.49 -4.34 2.57
N VAL A 83 8.42 -3.07 2.19
CA VAL A 83 7.24 -2.54 1.50
C VAL A 83 7.07 -3.20 0.14
N LEU A 84 8.15 -3.42 -0.62
CA LEU A 84 8.10 -4.15 -1.88
C LEU A 84 7.66 -5.62 -1.68
N GLU A 85 8.10 -6.28 -0.60
CA GLU A 85 7.59 -7.62 -0.21
C GLU A 85 6.08 -7.63 0.11
N SER A 86 5.49 -6.48 0.43
CA SER A 86 4.05 -6.33 0.70
C SER A 86 3.21 -6.03 -0.54
N LEU A 87 3.86 -5.76 -1.69
CA LEU A 87 3.19 -5.56 -2.96
C LEU A 87 2.60 -6.89 -3.44
N VAL A 88 1.30 -6.91 -3.69
CA VAL A 88 0.63 -8.06 -4.30
C VAL A 88 0.52 -7.80 -5.79
N GLU A 89 1.35 -8.50 -6.57
CA GLU A 89 1.34 -8.41 -8.02
C GLU A 89 0.11 -9.10 -8.61
N GLY A 90 -0.51 -8.48 -9.59
CA GLY A 90 -1.68 -9.02 -10.29
C GLY A 90 -1.55 -8.87 -11.81
N ASP A 91 -2.33 -9.65 -12.57
CA ASP A 91 -2.23 -9.67 -14.03
C ASP A 91 -2.49 -8.31 -14.71
N LYS A 92 -3.27 -7.43 -14.05
CA LYS A 92 -3.73 -6.15 -14.62
C LYS A 92 -3.43 -4.94 -13.75
N TYR A 93 -3.18 -5.15 -12.47
CA TYR A 93 -2.93 -4.11 -11.50
C TYR A 93 -2.29 -4.74 -10.27
N ASP A 94 -1.42 -3.96 -9.64
CA ASP A 94 -0.77 -4.35 -8.39
C ASP A 94 -1.50 -3.72 -7.22
N LEU A 95 -1.38 -4.35 -6.06
CA LEU A 95 -2.12 -3.94 -4.87
C LEU A 95 -1.18 -3.80 -3.69
N LEU A 96 -1.21 -2.61 -3.09
CA LEU A 96 -0.56 -2.30 -1.83
C LEU A 96 -1.64 -2.03 -0.78
N VAL A 97 -1.52 -2.68 0.37
CA VAL A 97 -2.52 -2.57 1.45
C VAL A 97 -1.87 -1.94 2.67
N MET A 98 -2.46 -0.86 3.20
CA MET A 98 -1.94 -0.21 4.39
C MET A 98 -2.11 -1.11 5.61
N GLY A 99 -3.30 -1.70 5.79
CA GLY A 99 -3.59 -2.59 6.91
C GLY A 99 -3.64 -1.86 8.24
N ARG A 100 -4.20 -2.53 9.25
CA ARG A 100 -4.21 -2.03 10.63
C ARG A 100 -2.93 -2.45 11.33
N SER A 101 -2.18 -1.48 11.86
CA SER A 101 -1.12 -1.74 12.83
C SER A 101 -1.73 -1.82 14.24
N GLU A 102 -1.47 -2.90 14.96
CA GLU A 102 -1.96 -3.22 16.31
C GLU A 102 -0.89 -3.03 17.41
N GLY A 103 0.35 -2.67 17.07
CA GLY A 103 1.43 -2.49 18.06
C GLY A 103 1.39 -1.18 18.89
N PRO A 104 1.89 -1.19 20.15
CA PRO A 104 2.21 0.04 20.88
C PRO A 104 3.52 0.67 20.37
N GLY A 105 3.56 1.98 20.10
CA GLY A 105 4.80 2.65 19.65
C GLY A 105 4.60 4.03 19.01
N CYS A 106 5.70 4.75 18.81
CA CYS A 106 5.71 6.02 18.09
C CYS A 106 5.91 5.78 16.58
N TYR A 107 4.84 5.94 15.81
CA TYR A 107 4.81 5.65 14.38
C TYR A 107 5.41 6.74 13.47
N CYS A 108 5.84 7.87 14.04
CA CYS A 108 6.28 9.03 13.26
C CYS A 108 7.47 8.70 12.34
N TYR A 109 8.47 7.95 12.83
CA TYR A 109 9.64 7.59 12.04
C TYR A 109 9.28 6.68 10.87
N VAL A 110 8.52 5.61 11.12
CA VAL A 110 8.13 4.65 10.09
C VAL A 110 7.18 5.28 9.06
N ASN A 111 6.32 6.21 9.50
CA ASN A 111 5.48 6.99 8.59
C ASN A 111 6.30 7.90 7.66
N ASN A 112 7.42 8.45 8.14
CA ASN A 112 8.33 9.21 7.28
C ASN A 112 9.02 8.29 6.26
N LEU A 113 9.48 7.12 6.68
CA LEU A 113 10.04 6.12 5.76
C LEU A 113 9.02 5.73 4.68
N LEU A 114 7.77 5.46 5.06
CA LEU A 114 6.69 5.13 4.14
C LEU A 114 6.43 6.22 3.11
N ARG A 115 6.47 7.50 3.51
CA ARG A 115 6.29 8.61 2.55
C ARG A 115 7.37 8.58 1.47
N SER A 116 8.63 8.40 1.87
CA SER A 116 9.75 8.33 0.92
C SER A 116 9.66 7.09 0.03
N THR A 117 9.37 5.92 0.61
CA THR A 117 9.19 4.69 -0.16
C THR A 117 8.05 4.80 -1.17
N MET A 118 6.91 5.39 -0.78
CA MET A 118 5.78 5.59 -1.69
C MET A 118 6.12 6.54 -2.83
N SER A 119 6.88 7.61 -2.58
CA SER A 119 7.36 8.49 -3.64
C SER A 119 8.18 7.73 -4.69
N ASN A 120 9.04 6.80 -4.26
CA ASN A 120 9.86 5.99 -5.15
C ASN A 120 9.03 4.95 -5.93
N ILE A 121 8.10 4.27 -5.26
CA ILE A 121 7.26 3.24 -5.91
C ILE A 121 6.40 3.88 -7.01
N VAL A 122 5.79 5.03 -6.73
CA VAL A 122 4.89 5.72 -7.67
C VAL A 122 5.61 6.13 -8.96
N GLU A 123 6.93 6.38 -8.96
CA GLU A 123 7.68 6.71 -10.18
C GLU A 123 7.72 5.56 -11.20
N ASN A 124 7.47 4.32 -10.78
CA ASN A 124 7.47 3.14 -11.64
C ASN A 124 6.09 2.83 -12.26
N TYR A 125 5.08 3.68 -12.04
CA TYR A 125 3.72 3.59 -12.59
C TYR A 125 3.31 4.91 -13.26
#